data_AF-A0AAP0NCB0-F1
#
_entry.id   AF-A0AAP0NCB0-F1
#
_cell.length_a   1.000
_cell.length_b   1.000
_cell.length_c   1.000
_cell.angle_alpha   90.00
_cell.angle_beta   90.00
_cell.angle_gamma   90.00
#
_symmetry.space_group_name_H-M   'P 1'
#
loop_
_entity.id
_entity.type
_entity.pdbx_description
1 polymer ?
#
loop_
_entity_poly.entity_id
_entity_poly.type
_entity_poly.pdbx_seq_one_letter_code
_entity_poly.pdbx_strand_id
1 'polypeptide(L)'
;MDSLSHVLIVVTIYLSLSFHFSSPPYAAAADAPSHLVRESCNKTTLTQWNYTFCVEALESDPRTASASDLLTLANIAIELAIANATKAQAHLYDMLKNSDTGSNFKAPLEGCVHWYDMMIESFGEALDGVRKKNYDIANYCAFIVGDYVDNCEKELDSNAAHDPSLETNNKNVKEFSLIGYVITDLLDLSPHPRP
;
A
#
# COMPACT_ATOMS: atom_id res chain seq x y z
N MET A 1 8.49 -65.74 24.18
CA MET A 1 8.89 -64.34 23.94
C MET A 1 8.02 -63.89 22.80
N ASP A 2 6.90 -63.29 23.18
CA ASP A 2 5.64 -63.52 22.50
C ASP A 2 5.36 -62.45 21.45
N SER A 3 4.66 -62.84 20.38
CA SER A 3 4.26 -61.98 19.26
C SER A 3 3.53 -60.71 19.72
N LEU A 4 2.91 -60.73 20.91
CA LEU A 4 2.26 -59.60 21.56
C LEU A 4 3.28 -58.52 21.98
N SER A 5 4.46 -58.91 22.47
CA SER A 5 5.52 -57.98 22.89
C SER A 5 6.12 -57.21 21.71
N HIS A 6 6.20 -57.82 20.52
CA HIS A 6 6.67 -57.13 19.31
C HIS A 6 5.65 -56.11 18.79
N VAL A 7 4.36 -56.43 18.83
CA VAL A 7 3.30 -55.50 18.40
C VAL A 7 3.24 -54.27 19.33
N LEU A 8 3.41 -54.46 20.64
CA LEU A 8 3.45 -53.35 21.60
C LEU A 8 4.64 -52.40 21.39
N ILE A 9 5.81 -52.90 21.01
CA ILE A 9 7.00 -52.08 20.74
C ILE A 9 6.84 -51.27 19.45
N VAL A 10 6.19 -51.82 18.42
CA VAL A 10 5.99 -51.11 17.14
C VAL A 10 4.96 -49.97 17.29
N VAL A 11 3.91 -50.17 18.10
CA VAL A 11 2.88 -49.14 18.35
C VAL A 11 3.43 -47.95 19.15
N THR A 12 4.33 -48.18 20.11
CA THR A 12 4.95 -47.09 20.90
C THR A 12 5.94 -46.25 20.07
N ILE A 13 6.64 -46.85 19.12
CA ILE A 13 7.52 -46.12 18.18
C ILE A 13 6.69 -45.23 17.24
N TYR A 14 5.54 -45.71 16.74
CA TYR A 14 4.68 -44.94 15.86
C TYR A 14 4.02 -43.73 16.56
N LEU A 15 3.59 -43.92 17.82
CA LEU A 15 3.01 -42.83 18.61
C LEU A 15 4.06 -41.77 18.99
N SER A 16 5.30 -42.15 19.28
CA SER A 16 6.37 -41.20 19.65
C SER A 16 6.89 -40.37 18.46
N LEU A 17 6.88 -40.92 17.24
CA LEU A 17 7.19 -40.18 15.99
C LEU A 17 6.12 -39.12 15.63
N SER A 18 4.90 -39.27 16.14
CA SER A 18 3.81 -38.32 15.91
C SER A 18 3.89 -37.08 16.81
N PHE A 19 4.68 -37.13 17.89
CA PHE A 19 4.81 -36.04 18.87
C PHE A 19 6.02 -35.11 18.65
N HIS A 20 6.81 -35.30 17.58
CA HIS A 20 8.03 -34.48 17.31
C HIS A 20 7.93 -33.53 16.11
N PHE A 21 6.74 -33.33 15.53
CA PHE A 21 6.52 -32.35 14.45
C PHE A 21 5.45 -31.29 14.77
N SER A 22 5.29 -30.95 16.06
CA SER A 22 4.65 -29.69 16.43
C SER A 22 5.71 -28.59 16.39
N SER A 23 6.10 -28.16 15.18
CA SER A 23 6.78 -26.87 15.04
C SER A 23 5.87 -25.81 15.67
N PRO A 24 6.36 -24.96 16.57
CA PRO A 24 5.57 -23.80 16.97
C PRO A 24 5.22 -23.02 15.70
N PRO A 25 4.03 -22.42 15.59
CA PRO A 25 3.79 -21.45 14.53
C PRO A 25 4.87 -20.39 14.71
N TYR A 26 5.85 -20.40 13.80
CA TYR A 26 6.80 -19.32 13.67
C TYR A 26 5.91 -18.14 13.27
N ALA A 27 5.43 -17.40 14.26
CA ALA A 27 5.04 -16.03 14.04
C ALA A 27 6.28 -15.44 13.39
N ALA A 28 6.22 -15.18 12.09
CA ALA A 28 7.26 -14.47 11.39
C ALA A 28 7.52 -13.25 12.27
N ALA A 29 8.70 -13.18 12.89
CA ALA A 29 9.13 -11.93 13.47
C ALA A 29 9.01 -10.94 12.31
N ALA A 30 8.22 -9.89 12.48
CA ALA A 30 8.22 -8.81 11.51
C ALA A 30 9.69 -8.37 11.44
N ASP A 31 10.33 -8.65 10.31
CA ASP A 31 11.70 -8.21 10.08
C ASP A 31 11.70 -6.69 10.24
N ALA A 32 12.71 -6.16 10.93
CA ALA A 32 12.78 -4.72 11.14
C ALA A 32 12.89 -4.00 9.77
N PRO A 33 12.29 -2.80 9.62
CA PRO A 33 12.34 -2.08 8.37
C PRO A 33 13.74 -1.83 7.87
N SER A 34 13.89 -1.96 6.56
CA SER A 34 15.13 -1.66 5.88
C SER A 34 15.57 -0.25 6.26
N HIS A 35 16.89 -0.05 6.38
CA HIS A 35 17.43 1.25 6.75
C HIS A 35 16.91 2.36 5.81
N LEU A 36 16.82 2.04 4.51
CA LEU A 36 16.33 2.95 3.49
C LEU A 36 14.86 3.36 3.72
N VAL A 37 13.97 2.41 4.04
CA VAL A 37 12.55 2.70 4.37
C VAL A 37 12.46 3.58 5.60
N ARG A 38 13.13 3.20 6.70
CA ARG A 38 13.11 3.98 7.95
C ARG A 38 13.63 5.41 7.73
N GLU A 39 14.73 5.55 7.01
CA GLU A 39 15.31 6.86 6.73
C GLU A 39 14.39 7.71 5.84
N SER A 40 13.83 7.12 4.78
CA SER A 40 12.92 7.83 3.86
C SER A 40 11.65 8.27 4.57
N CYS A 41 11.02 7.38 5.36
CA CYS A 41 9.82 7.70 6.10
C CYS A 41 10.04 8.69 7.25
N ASN A 42 11.28 8.88 7.71
CA ASN A 42 11.60 9.82 8.79
C ASN A 42 12.09 11.19 8.28
N LYS A 43 12.41 11.31 6.99
CA LYS A 43 12.95 12.54 6.39
C LYS A 43 11.84 13.40 5.78
N THR A 44 10.98 13.94 6.63
CA THR A 44 9.96 14.91 6.22
C THR A 44 9.57 15.83 7.38
N THR A 45 9.16 17.05 7.06
CA THR A 45 8.63 18.05 8.00
C THR A 45 7.12 18.23 7.89
N LEU A 46 6.46 17.42 7.05
CA LEU A 46 5.01 17.47 6.85
C LEU A 46 4.27 17.17 8.15
N THR A 47 3.37 18.07 8.55
CA THR A 47 2.61 17.94 9.80
C THR A 47 1.54 16.86 9.75
N GLN A 48 1.02 16.55 8.56
CA GLN A 48 0.04 15.48 8.33
C GLN A 48 0.68 14.10 8.07
N TRP A 49 1.99 13.95 8.29
CA TRP A 49 2.72 12.74 7.95
C TRP A 49 2.46 11.59 8.91
N ASN A 50 2.21 10.40 8.36
CA ASN A 50 2.01 9.18 9.11
C ASN A 50 3.18 8.20 8.90
N TYR A 51 4.16 8.28 9.81
CA TYR A 51 5.35 7.41 9.76
C TYR A 51 5.00 5.92 9.73
N THR A 52 4.06 5.49 10.57
CA THR A 52 3.66 4.08 10.67
C THR A 52 3.06 3.61 9.36
N PHE A 53 2.14 4.37 8.77
CA PHE A 53 1.56 4.04 7.48
C PHE A 53 2.63 3.97 6.38
N CYS A 54 3.58 4.91 6.34
CA CYS A 54 4.67 4.87 5.36
C CYS A 54 5.47 3.56 5.42
N VAL A 55 5.87 3.16 6.63
CA VAL A 55 6.64 1.92 6.83
C VAL A 55 5.81 0.71 6.40
N GLU A 56 4.59 0.57 6.95
CA GLU A 56 3.72 -0.58 6.65
C GLU A 56 3.35 -0.67 5.16
N ALA A 57 3.07 0.47 4.52
CA ALA A 57 2.74 0.52 3.11
C ALA A 57 3.92 0.04 2.26
N LEU A 58 5.13 0.56 2.49
CA LEU A 58 6.30 0.15 1.71
C LEU A 58 6.69 -1.31 1.96
N GLU A 59 6.61 -1.78 3.20
CA GLU A 59 6.91 -3.18 3.55
C GLU A 59 5.87 -4.18 3.07
N SER A 60 4.67 -3.73 2.69
CA SER A 60 3.66 -4.59 2.07
C SER A 60 4.12 -5.16 0.72
N ASP A 61 5.10 -4.53 0.06
CA ASP A 61 5.73 -5.07 -1.13
C ASP A 61 7.06 -5.77 -0.78
N PRO A 62 7.21 -7.09 -1.03
CA PRO A 62 8.44 -7.82 -0.71
C PRO A 62 9.66 -7.32 -1.50
N ARG A 63 9.48 -6.61 -2.62
CA ARG A 63 10.60 -6.00 -3.38
C ARG A 63 11.31 -4.92 -2.57
N THR A 64 10.62 -4.29 -1.62
CA THR A 64 11.17 -3.25 -0.73
C THR A 64 12.35 -3.76 0.11
N ALA A 65 12.33 -5.03 0.53
CA ALA A 65 13.42 -5.64 1.28
C ALA A 65 14.75 -5.66 0.49
N SER A 66 14.65 -5.69 -0.85
CA SER A 66 15.80 -5.70 -1.76
C SER A 66 16.14 -4.32 -2.35
N ALA A 67 15.35 -3.28 -2.05
CA ALA A 67 15.60 -1.94 -2.55
C ALA A 67 16.89 -1.37 -1.94
N SER A 68 17.91 -1.17 -2.78
CA SER A 68 19.23 -0.69 -2.36
C SER A 68 19.43 0.81 -2.59
N ASP A 69 18.52 1.46 -3.31
CA ASP A 69 18.57 2.89 -3.61
C ASP A 69 17.17 3.55 -3.61
N LEU A 70 17.15 4.88 -3.50
CA LEU A 70 15.91 5.67 -3.50
C LEU A 70 15.13 5.54 -4.81
N LEU A 71 15.80 5.29 -5.93
CA LEU A 71 15.14 5.16 -7.24
C LEU A 71 14.26 3.92 -7.27
N THR A 72 14.78 2.79 -6.79
CA THR A 72 14.04 1.54 -6.67
C THR A 72 12.89 1.71 -5.67
N LEU A 73 13.15 2.34 -4.53
CA LEU A 73 12.11 2.58 -3.53
C LEU A 73 10.98 3.48 -4.07
N ALA A 74 11.31 4.53 -4.83
CA ALA A 74 10.32 5.42 -5.44
C ALA A 74 9.43 4.70 -6.46
N ASN A 75 10.01 3.83 -7.31
CA ASN A 75 9.22 3.03 -8.23
C ASN A 75 8.23 2.13 -7.47
N ILE A 76 8.69 1.44 -6.42
CA ILE A 76 7.82 0.57 -5.60
C ILE A 76 6.71 1.39 -4.93
N ALA A 77 7.05 2.53 -4.33
CA ALA A 77 6.09 3.38 -3.65
C ALA A 77 4.97 3.87 -4.56
N ILE A 78 5.30 4.34 -5.77
CA ILE A 78 4.31 4.82 -6.73
C ILE A 78 3.51 3.66 -7.32
N GLU A 79 4.12 2.49 -7.58
CA GLU A 79 3.40 1.30 -8.03
C GLU A 79 2.38 0.81 -6.98
N LEU A 80 2.73 0.85 -5.70
CA LEU A 80 1.80 0.58 -4.59
C LEU A 80 0.66 1.60 -4.54
N ALA A 81 0.95 2.88 -4.79
CA ALA A 81 -0.05 3.94 -4.85
C ALA A 81 -1.07 3.70 -5.97
N ILE A 82 -0.59 3.37 -7.18
CA ILE A 82 -1.44 3.00 -8.34
C ILE A 82 -2.31 1.79 -7.99
N ALA A 83 -1.73 0.74 -7.41
CA ALA A 83 -2.45 -0.47 -7.06
C ALA A 83 -3.57 -0.20 -6.03
N ASN A 84 -3.29 0.61 -5.01
CA ASN A 84 -4.28 0.96 -4.00
C ASN A 84 -5.38 1.88 -4.54
N ALA A 85 -5.04 2.89 -5.34
CA ALA A 85 -6.02 3.74 -6.01
C ALA A 85 -6.93 2.92 -6.94
N THR A 86 -6.35 2.01 -7.73
CA THR A 86 -7.10 1.11 -8.61
C THR A 86 -8.05 0.19 -7.83
N LYS A 87 -7.59 -0.36 -6.70
CA LYS A 87 -8.42 -1.21 -5.84
C LYS A 87 -9.59 -0.43 -5.23
N ALA A 88 -9.35 0.78 -4.75
CA ALA A 88 -10.37 1.65 -4.21
C ALA A 88 -11.38 2.08 -5.29
N GLN A 89 -10.93 2.35 -6.51
CA GLN A 89 -11.82 2.60 -7.64
C GLN A 89 -12.68 1.38 -7.99
N ALA A 90 -12.12 0.18 -7.98
CA ALA A 90 -12.90 -1.05 -8.18
C ALA A 90 -14.02 -1.19 -7.14
N HIS A 91 -13.74 -0.84 -5.89
CA HIS A 91 -14.76 -0.79 -4.83
C HIS A 91 -15.88 0.21 -5.12
N LEU A 92 -15.57 1.40 -5.63
CA LEU A 92 -16.60 2.36 -6.10
C LEU A 92 -17.48 1.77 -7.20
N TYR A 93 -16.89 1.07 -8.18
CA TYR A 93 -17.64 0.41 -9.23
C TYR A 93 -18.54 -0.70 -8.70
N ASP A 94 -18.09 -1.46 -7.71
CA ASP A 94 -18.89 -2.51 -7.09
C ASP A 94 -20.08 -1.92 -6.31
N MET A 95 -19.86 -0.80 -5.61
CA MET A 95 -20.96 -0.05 -4.98
C MET A 95 -21.96 0.49 -6.01
N LEU A 96 -21.51 1.02 -7.14
CA LEU A 96 -22.38 1.52 -8.21
C LEU A 96 -23.24 0.42 -8.86
N LYS A 97 -22.72 -0.81 -8.96
CA LYS A 97 -23.44 -1.97 -9.49
C LYS A 97 -24.43 -2.57 -8.49
N ASN A 98 -24.21 -2.38 -7.20
CA ASN A 98 -25.08 -2.91 -6.16
C ASN A 98 -26.44 -2.21 -6.16
N SER A 99 -27.52 -2.97 -6.34
CA SER A 99 -28.89 -2.45 -6.34
C SER A 99 -29.34 -1.88 -4.99
N ASP A 100 -28.70 -2.31 -3.91
CA ASP A 100 -29.01 -1.90 -2.54
C ASP A 100 -28.31 -0.58 -2.16
N THR A 101 -27.43 -0.07 -3.03
CA THR A 101 -26.77 1.23 -2.83
C THR A 101 -27.81 2.34 -2.86
N GLY A 102 -27.84 3.14 -1.79
CA GLY A 102 -28.79 4.24 -1.63
C GLY A 102 -28.76 5.21 -2.82
N SER A 103 -29.92 5.75 -3.19
CA SER A 103 -30.03 6.67 -4.34
C SER A 103 -29.17 7.92 -4.19
N ASN A 104 -28.89 8.35 -2.95
CA ASN A 104 -28.00 9.46 -2.63
C ASN A 104 -26.52 9.17 -2.92
N PHE A 105 -26.12 7.90 -3.10
CA PHE A 105 -24.74 7.53 -3.40
C PHE A 105 -24.42 7.54 -4.90
N LYS A 106 -25.40 7.41 -5.81
CA LYS A 106 -25.11 7.19 -7.24
C LYS A 106 -24.27 8.31 -7.87
N ALA A 107 -24.78 9.54 -7.85
CA ALA A 107 -24.08 10.69 -8.42
C ALA A 107 -22.71 10.97 -7.76
N PRO A 108 -22.57 10.99 -6.42
CA PRO A 108 -21.26 11.24 -5.83
C PRO A 108 -20.27 10.08 -6.03
N LEU A 109 -20.73 8.83 -6.13
CA LEU A 109 -19.85 7.71 -6.50
C LEU A 109 -19.35 7.83 -7.95
N GLU A 110 -20.19 8.25 -8.90
CA GLU A 110 -19.77 8.53 -10.28
C GLU A 110 -18.74 9.69 -10.32
N GLY A 111 -18.96 10.73 -9.53
CA GLY A 111 -17.99 11.83 -9.36
C GLY A 111 -16.66 11.33 -8.78
N CYS A 112 -16.71 10.50 -7.73
CA CYS A 112 -15.51 9.88 -7.18
C CYS A 112 -14.80 8.97 -8.19
N VAL A 113 -15.52 8.19 -9.01
CA VAL A 113 -14.89 7.37 -10.06
C VAL A 113 -14.05 8.24 -11.00
N HIS A 114 -14.59 9.38 -11.44
CA HIS A 114 -13.84 10.35 -12.25
C HIS A 114 -12.57 10.85 -11.54
N TRP A 115 -12.67 11.23 -10.27
CA TRP A 115 -11.50 11.67 -9.51
C TRP A 115 -10.48 10.54 -9.35
N TYR A 116 -10.90 9.30 -9.13
CA TYR A 116 -10.01 8.15 -9.07
C TYR A 116 -9.31 7.86 -10.40
N ASP A 117 -9.96 8.08 -11.55
CA ASP A 117 -9.29 8.02 -12.86
C ASP A 117 -8.13 9.03 -12.91
N MET A 118 -8.37 10.28 -12.48
CA MET A 118 -7.34 11.32 -12.39
C MET A 118 -6.22 10.97 -11.42
N MET A 119 -6.52 10.35 -10.27
CA MET A 119 -5.51 9.89 -9.31
C MET A 119 -4.59 8.83 -9.92
N ILE A 120 -5.18 7.84 -10.61
CA ILE A 120 -4.44 6.74 -11.25
C ILE A 120 -3.56 7.28 -12.38
N GLU A 121 -4.10 8.18 -13.22
CA GLU A 121 -3.35 8.84 -14.29
C GLU A 121 -2.17 9.64 -13.72
N SER A 122 -2.40 10.46 -12.69
CA SER A 122 -1.37 11.29 -12.07
C SER A 122 -0.28 10.45 -11.39
N PHE A 123 -0.62 9.36 -10.70
CA PHE A 123 0.40 8.42 -10.23
C PHE A 123 1.16 7.75 -11.36
N GLY A 124 0.50 7.45 -12.49
CA GLY A 124 1.16 6.97 -13.70
C GLY A 124 2.19 7.96 -14.25
N GLU A 125 1.82 9.24 -14.32
CA GLU A 125 2.76 10.31 -14.70
C GLU A 125 3.91 10.44 -13.69
N ALA A 126 3.62 10.29 -12.40
CA ALA A 126 4.65 10.35 -11.37
C ALA A 126 5.69 9.22 -11.55
N LEU A 127 5.21 8.00 -11.82
CA LEU A 127 6.05 6.83 -12.09
C LEU A 127 6.94 7.05 -13.33
N ASP A 128 6.35 7.60 -14.38
CA ASP A 128 7.07 7.97 -15.59
C ASP A 128 8.13 9.05 -15.34
N GLY A 129 7.81 10.04 -14.50
CA GLY A 129 8.73 11.07 -14.04
C GLY A 129 9.94 10.46 -13.32
N VAL A 130 9.71 9.55 -12.36
CA VAL A 130 10.79 8.82 -11.67
C VAL A 130 11.68 8.08 -12.67
N ARG A 131 11.10 7.32 -13.59
CA ARG A 131 11.83 6.51 -14.58
C ARG A 131 12.64 7.36 -15.56
N LYS A 132 12.13 8.54 -15.92
CA LYS A 132 12.80 9.51 -16.80
C LYS A 132 13.73 10.46 -16.04
N LYS A 133 13.85 10.32 -14.72
CA LYS A 133 14.60 11.22 -13.82
C LYS A 133 14.13 12.68 -13.87
N ASN A 134 12.84 12.87 -14.13
CA ASN A 134 12.17 14.16 -14.03
C ASN A 134 11.45 14.23 -12.68
N TYR A 135 12.22 14.46 -11.63
CA TYR A 135 11.74 14.36 -10.25
C TYR A 135 10.81 15.49 -9.86
N ASP A 136 10.93 16.68 -10.47
CA ASP A 136 9.97 17.77 -10.33
C ASP A 136 8.55 17.34 -10.74
N ILE A 137 8.42 16.72 -11.92
CA ILE A 137 7.14 16.18 -12.40
C ILE A 137 6.69 15.01 -11.53
N ALA A 138 7.61 14.11 -11.16
CA ALA A 138 7.27 12.99 -10.28
C ALA A 138 6.67 13.45 -8.95
N ASN A 139 7.29 14.46 -8.34
CA ASN A 139 6.88 15.03 -7.08
C ASN A 139 5.53 15.74 -7.18
N TYR A 140 5.37 16.60 -8.18
CA TYR A 140 4.12 17.31 -8.41
C TYR A 140 2.95 16.34 -8.67
N CYS A 141 3.11 15.39 -9.59
CA CYS A 141 2.05 14.45 -9.94
C CYS A 141 1.73 13.47 -8.80
N ALA A 142 2.69 13.14 -7.93
CA ALA A 142 2.40 12.38 -6.71
C ALA A 142 1.61 13.22 -5.69
N PHE A 143 1.91 14.51 -5.56
CA PHE A 143 1.29 15.39 -4.57
C PHE A 143 -0.13 15.81 -4.93
N ILE A 144 -0.39 16.17 -6.20
CA ILE A 144 -1.72 16.66 -6.63
C ILE A 144 -2.83 15.62 -6.47
N VAL A 145 -2.49 14.33 -6.34
CA VAL A 145 -3.46 13.28 -6.00
C VAL A 145 -4.20 13.59 -4.69
N GLY A 146 -3.56 14.24 -3.72
CA GLY A 146 -4.22 14.68 -2.49
C GLY A 146 -5.42 15.60 -2.76
N ASP A 147 -5.32 16.51 -3.73
CA ASP A 147 -6.40 17.42 -4.11
C ASP A 147 -7.54 16.67 -4.82
N TYR A 148 -7.22 15.64 -5.62
CA TYR A 148 -8.23 14.79 -6.24
C TYR A 148 -9.00 13.98 -5.21
N VAL A 149 -8.32 13.48 -4.17
CA VAL A 149 -8.98 12.82 -3.04
C VAL A 149 -9.95 13.77 -2.37
N ASP A 150 -9.52 15.01 -2.09
CA ASP A 150 -10.35 16.03 -1.45
C ASP A 150 -11.58 16.39 -2.30
N ASN A 151 -11.45 16.37 -3.63
CA ASN A 151 -12.59 16.56 -4.51
C ASN A 151 -13.58 15.39 -4.47
N CYS A 152 -13.12 14.14 -4.41
CA CYS A 152 -14.01 12.98 -4.21
C CYS A 152 -14.72 13.06 -2.85
N GLU A 153 -14.01 13.36 -1.77
CA GLU A 153 -14.62 13.55 -0.44
C GLU A 153 -15.67 14.66 -0.46
N LYS A 154 -15.42 15.76 -1.17
CA LYS A 154 -16.39 16.84 -1.34
C LYS A 154 -17.65 16.42 -2.10
N GLU A 155 -17.54 15.58 -3.13
CA GLU A 155 -18.71 15.01 -3.82
C GLU A 155 -19.57 14.20 -2.84
N LEU A 156 -18.92 13.34 -2.03
CA LEU A 156 -19.60 12.51 -1.03
C LEU A 156 -20.29 13.36 0.05
N ASP A 157 -19.59 14.34 0.61
CA ASP A 157 -20.09 15.21 1.67
C ASP A 157 -21.26 16.08 1.20
N SER A 158 -21.16 16.63 -0.02
CA SER A 158 -22.22 17.47 -0.60
C SER A 158 -23.54 16.72 -0.81
N ASN A 159 -23.48 15.39 -0.86
CA ASN A 159 -24.63 14.50 -1.07
C ASN A 159 -24.98 13.67 0.18
N ALA A 160 -24.34 13.96 1.33
CA ALA A 160 -24.48 13.18 2.57
C ALA A 160 -24.29 11.66 2.36
N ALA A 161 -23.36 11.29 1.47
CA ALA A 161 -23.06 9.92 1.08
C ALA A 161 -21.89 9.37 1.90
N HIS A 162 -22.07 9.28 3.22
CA HIS A 162 -21.04 8.82 4.14
C HIS A 162 -20.99 7.30 4.19
N ASP A 163 -19.82 6.74 3.88
CA ASP A 163 -19.53 5.32 4.01
C ASP A 163 -18.10 5.13 4.57
N PRO A 164 -17.93 4.43 5.70
CA PRO A 164 -16.61 4.26 6.33
C PRO A 164 -15.55 3.60 5.45
N SER A 165 -15.97 2.75 4.50
CA SER A 165 -15.03 2.11 3.57
C SER A 165 -14.50 3.09 2.53
N LEU A 166 -15.32 4.06 2.11
CA LEU A 166 -14.89 5.14 1.20
C LEU A 166 -13.94 6.10 1.90
N GLU A 167 -14.27 6.51 3.12
CA GLU A 167 -13.39 7.35 3.95
C GLU A 167 -12.02 6.69 4.16
N THR A 168 -12.02 5.39 4.45
CA THR A 168 -10.78 4.61 4.64
C THR A 168 -9.97 4.55 3.33
N ASN A 169 -10.62 4.28 2.20
CA ASN A 169 -9.94 4.21 0.91
C ASN A 169 -9.34 5.56 0.49
N ASN A 170 -10.11 6.64 0.63
CA ASN A 170 -9.66 8.00 0.33
C ASN A 170 -8.48 8.40 1.20
N LYS A 171 -8.56 8.16 2.51
CA LYS A 171 -7.45 8.38 3.43
C LYS A 171 -6.20 7.62 3.01
N ASN A 172 -6.32 6.33 2.68
CA ASN A 172 -5.17 5.53 2.27
C ASN A 172 -4.53 6.07 0.99
N VAL A 173 -5.31 6.46 -0.01
CA VAL A 173 -4.79 7.05 -1.26
C VAL A 173 -4.10 8.38 -0.99
N LYS A 174 -4.64 9.20 -0.08
CA LYS A 174 -3.99 10.45 0.34
C LYS A 174 -2.66 10.20 1.05
N GLU A 175 -2.58 9.19 1.90
CA GLU A 175 -1.31 8.79 2.53
C GLU A 175 -0.29 8.28 1.48
N PHE A 176 -0.73 7.52 0.46
CA PHE A 176 0.13 7.13 -0.67
C PHE A 176 0.60 8.33 -1.50
N SER A 177 -0.23 9.35 -1.70
CA SER A 177 0.16 10.62 -2.33
C SER A 177 1.29 11.29 -1.56
N LEU A 178 1.19 11.35 -0.22
CA LEU A 178 2.24 11.91 0.63
C LEU A 178 3.53 11.07 0.59
N ILE A 179 3.43 9.74 0.59
CA ILE A 179 4.60 8.86 0.46
C ILE A 179 5.32 9.12 -0.87
N GLY A 180 4.56 9.18 -1.97
CA GLY A 180 5.11 9.48 -3.30
C GLY A 180 5.79 10.85 -3.33
N TYR A 181 5.17 11.88 -2.77
CA TYR A 181 5.77 13.21 -2.63
C TYR A 181 7.08 13.17 -1.84
N VAL A 182 7.09 12.58 -0.64
CA VAL A 182 8.30 12.55 0.22
C VAL A 182 9.44 11.82 -0.48
N ILE A 183 9.21 10.64 -1.06
CA ILE A 183 10.28 9.85 -1.66
C ILE A 183 10.84 10.52 -2.93
N THR A 184 9.98 11.16 -3.72
CA THR A 184 10.42 11.90 -4.93
C THR A 184 11.17 13.19 -4.59
N ASP A 185 10.80 13.88 -3.50
CA ASP A 185 11.56 15.02 -2.97
C ASP A 185 12.98 14.59 -2.54
N LEU A 186 13.11 13.44 -1.87
CA LEU A 186 14.41 12.87 -1.52
C LEU A 186 15.27 12.51 -2.74
N LEU A 187 14.64 12.10 -3.85
CA LEU A 187 15.33 11.84 -5.11
C LEU A 187 15.89 13.12 -5.72
N ASP A 188 15.12 14.21 -5.73
CA ASP A 188 15.56 15.50 -6.26
C ASP A 188 16.74 16.08 -5.46
N LEU A 189 16.69 15.95 -4.14
CA LEU A 189 17.75 16.41 -3.23
C LEU A 189 19.03 15.54 -3.27
N SER A 190 18.98 14.35 -3.89
CA SER A 190 20.13 13.44 -3.92
C SER A 190 21.15 13.85 -4.98
N PRO A 191 22.45 14.00 -4.66
CA PRO A 191 23.47 14.41 -5.64
C PRO A 191 23.58 13.37 -6.76
N HIS A 192 23.16 13.74 -7.97
CA HIS A 192 23.24 12.84 -9.12
C HIS A 192 24.69 12.70 -9.59
N PRO A 193 25.18 11.48 -9.90
CA PRO A 193 26.38 11.34 -10.69
C PRO A 193 26.09 11.95 -12.07
N ARG A 194 26.85 13.01 -12.42
CA ARG A 194 26.82 13.57 -13.78
C ARG A 194 27.22 12.46 -14.77
N PRO A 195 26.47 12.28 -15.88
CA PRO A 195 26.89 11.38 -16.94
C PRO A 195 28.26 11.77 -17.51
#